data_AF-A0A379WHV6-F1
#
_entry.id   AF-A0A379WHV6-F1
#
_cell.length_a   1.000
_cell.length_b   1.000
_cell.length_c   1.000
_cell.angle_alpha   90.00
_cell.angle_beta   90.00
_cell.angle_gamma   90.00
#
_symmetry.space_group_name_H-M   'P 1'
#
loop_
_entity.id
_entity.type
_entity.pdbx_description
1 polymer ?
#
loop_
_entity_poly.entity_id
_entity_poly.type
_entity_poly.pdbx_seq_one_letter_code
_entity_poly.pdbx_strand_id
1 'polypeptide(L)'
;MDGMNVVGDLFGEGKMFLPQVVKSARVMKQAVAYLEPFIEASKEKGSSNGKMVIATVKGDVHDIGKNIVGVVLQCNNYEIVDLGVMVPAEKSSERRVK
;
A
#
# COMPACT_ATOMS: atom_id res chain seq x y z
N MET A 1 -15.27 -1.48 1.58
CA MET A 1 -14.12 -0.56 1.77
C MET A 1 -14.50 0.74 2.45
N ASP A 2 -15.77 0.91 2.81
CA ASP A 2 -16.37 2.18 3.23
C ASP A 2 -15.63 2.85 4.40
N GLY A 3 -15.12 2.07 5.34
CA GLY A 3 -14.31 2.60 6.44
C GLY A 3 -13.02 3.32 5.98
N MET A 4 -12.37 2.84 4.93
CA MET A 4 -11.17 3.49 4.38
C MET A 4 -11.51 4.73 3.55
N ASN A 5 -12.68 4.75 2.91
CA ASN A 5 -13.16 5.94 2.20
C ASN A 5 -13.37 7.11 3.20
N VAL A 6 -14.01 6.84 4.34
CA VAL A 6 -14.20 7.84 5.42
C VAL A 6 -12.85 8.34 5.96
N VAL A 7 -11.88 7.45 6.15
CA VAL A 7 -10.52 7.86 6.57
C VAL A 7 -9.87 8.76 5.53
N GLY A 8 -10.05 8.46 4.24
CA GLY A 8 -9.58 9.28 3.12
C GLY A 8 -10.20 10.68 3.12
N ASP A 9 -11.52 10.76 3.27
CA ASP A 9 -12.26 12.02 3.32
C ASP A 9 -11.80 12.88 4.50
N LEU A 10 -11.72 12.31 5.70
CA LEU A 10 -11.27 13.02 6.90
C LEU A 10 -9.82 13.49 6.80
N PHE A 11 -8.94 12.72 6.16
CA PHE A 11 -7.57 13.13 5.90
C PHE A 11 -7.51 14.30 4.89
N GLY A 12 -8.28 14.22 3.80
CA GLY A 12 -8.39 15.28 2.79
C GLY A 12 -8.96 16.59 3.34
N GLU A 13 -9.89 16.51 4.28
CA GLU A 13 -10.46 17.66 4.99
C GLU A 13 -9.56 18.20 6.13
N GLY A 14 -8.41 17.57 6.39
CA GLY A 14 -7.52 17.95 7.50
C GLY A 14 -8.07 17.63 8.90
N LYS A 15 -9.12 16.80 9.00
CA LYS A 15 -9.73 16.35 10.26
C LYS A 15 -9.07 15.10 10.84
N MET A 16 -8.30 14.37 10.04
CA MET A 16 -7.41 13.30 10.49
C MET A 16 -5.97 13.57 10.07
N PHE A 17 -5.03 13.18 10.93
CA PHE A 17 -3.59 13.31 10.69
C PHE A 17 -2.96 11.98 10.31
N LEU A 18 -1.79 12.06 9.69
CA LEU A 18 -1.04 10.89 9.21
C LEU A 18 -0.87 9.77 10.26
N PRO A 19 -0.56 10.03 11.55
CA PRO A 19 -0.48 8.97 12.56
C PRO A 19 -1.79 8.20 12.75
N GLN A 20 -2.94 8.87 12.59
CA GLN A 20 -4.25 8.24 12.71
C GLN A 20 -4.57 7.41 11.45
N VAL A 21 -4.24 7.91 10.26
CA VAL A 21 -4.39 7.19 8.99
C VAL A 21 -3.58 5.88 9.02
N VAL A 22 -2.31 5.95 9.46
CA VAL A 22 -1.45 4.76 9.60
C VAL A 22 -2.02 3.76 10.60
N LYS A 23 -2.62 4.24 11.70
CA LYS A 23 -3.28 3.38 12.69
C LYS A 23 -4.51 2.67 12.10
N SER A 24 -5.33 3.36 11.30
CA SER A 24 -6.47 2.77 10.59
C SER A 24 -6.01 1.74 9.54
N ALA A 25 -4.97 2.06 8.77
CA ALA A 25 -4.36 1.16 7.80
C ALA A 25 -3.89 -0.16 8.44
N ARG A 26 -3.34 -0.10 9.66
CA ARG A 26 -2.94 -1.29 10.42
C ARG A 26 -4.13 -2.21 10.73
N VAL A 27 -5.26 -1.65 11.14
CA VAL A 27 -6.47 -2.42 11.44
C VAL A 27 -7.01 -3.08 10.17
N MET A 28 -7.04 -2.34 9.05
CA MET A 28 -7.43 -2.90 7.74
C MET A 28 -6.53 -4.08 7.35
N LYS A 29 -5.21 -3.94 7.48
CA LYS A 29 -4.25 -5.01 7.16
C LYS A 29 -4.47 -6.27 8.00
N GLN A 30 -4.75 -6.09 9.31
CA GLN A 30 -5.06 -7.21 10.20
C GLN A 30 -6.36 -7.91 9.81
N ALA A 31 -7.40 -7.16 9.42
CA ALA A 31 -8.66 -7.73 8.96
C ALA A 31 -8.50 -8.52 7.66
N VAL A 32 -7.74 -8.00 6.68
CA VAL A 32 -7.46 -8.71 5.42
C VAL A 32 -6.66 -9.98 5.68
N ALA A 33 -5.62 -9.91 6.51
CA ALA A 33 -4.80 -11.09 6.87
C ALA A 33 -5.63 -12.19 7.55
N TYR A 34 -6.68 -11.83 8.30
CA TYR A 34 -7.61 -12.79 8.87
C TYR A 34 -8.51 -13.43 7.81
N LEU A 35 -8.94 -12.66 6.81
CA LEU A 35 -9.86 -13.11 5.76
C LEU A 35 -9.17 -13.86 4.61
N GLU A 36 -7.87 -13.61 4.38
CA GLU A 36 -7.04 -14.25 3.35
C GLU A 36 -7.28 -15.76 3.19
N PRO A 37 -7.18 -16.61 4.24
CA PRO A 37 -7.37 -18.06 4.09
C PRO A 37 -8.78 -18.45 3.61
N PHE A 38 -9.80 -17.65 3.96
CA PHE A 38 -11.19 -17.90 3.55
C PHE A 38 -11.42 -17.45 2.09
N ILE A 39 -10.80 -16.34 1.69
CA ILE A 39 -10.85 -15.83 0.32
C ILE A 39 -10.14 -16.81 -0.62
N GLU A 40 -8.96 -17.31 -0.25
CA GLU A 40 -8.24 -18.31 -1.04
C GLU A 40 -9.02 -19.62 -1.20
N ALA A 41 -9.69 -20.07 -0.13
CA ALA A 41 -10.58 -21.23 -0.18
C ALA A 41 -11.80 -21.01 -1.09
N SER A 42 -12.29 -19.78 -1.21
CA SER A 42 -13.44 -19.42 -2.05
C SER A 42 -13.11 -19.31 -3.55
N LYS A 43 -11.82 -19.32 -3.94
CA LYS A 43 -11.30 -19.07 -5.30
C LYS A 43 -11.70 -17.73 -5.96
N GLU A 44 -12.44 -16.87 -5.26
CA GLU A 44 -12.69 -15.50 -5.69
C GLU A 44 -11.48 -14.63 -5.33
N LYS A 45 -10.59 -14.39 -6.28
CA LYS A 45 -9.55 -13.37 -6.09
C LYS A 45 -10.21 -12.00 -6.12
N GLY A 46 -10.09 -11.25 -5.02
CA GLY A 46 -10.48 -9.84 -4.99
C GLY A 46 -9.78 -9.04 -6.08
N SER A 47 -10.45 -8.02 -6.62
CA SER A 47 -9.85 -7.11 -7.61
C SER A 47 -9.04 -6.01 -6.92
N SER A 48 -7.78 -5.84 -7.33
CA SER A 48 -6.97 -4.66 -7.02
C SER A 48 -7.21 -3.56 -8.07
N ASN A 49 -7.12 -2.30 -7.68
CA ASN A 49 -7.19 -1.14 -8.58
C ASN A 49 -5.94 -1.02 -9.49
N GLY A 50 -4.89 -1.77 -9.19
CA GLY A 50 -3.66 -1.80 -9.95
C GLY A 50 -2.50 -2.27 -9.08
N LYS A 51 -1.45 -2.74 -9.74
CA LYS A 51 -0.21 -3.15 -9.07
C LYS A 51 0.89 -2.16 -9.40
N MET A 52 1.62 -1.71 -8.39
CA MET A 52 2.69 -0.72 -8.52
C MET A 52 3.95 -1.22 -7.81
N VAL A 53 5.09 -0.98 -8.45
CA VAL A 53 6.41 -1.19 -7.86
C VAL A 53 6.95 0.16 -7.39
N ILE A 54 7.32 0.26 -6.13
CA ILE A 54 7.93 1.47 -5.55
C ILE A 54 9.34 1.15 -5.06
N ALA A 55 10.26 2.10 -5.23
CA ALA A 55 11.66 1.93 -4.87
C ALA A 55 12.32 3.30 -4.68
N THR A 56 13.35 3.35 -3.85
CA THR A 56 14.25 4.51 -3.77
C THR A 56 15.44 4.25 -4.68
N VAL A 57 15.83 5.23 -5.48
CA VAL A 57 16.86 5.07 -6.51
C VAL A 57 18.23 4.77 -5.91
N LYS A 58 19.14 4.21 -6.73
CA LYS A 58 20.52 3.95 -6.32
C LYS A 58 21.18 5.21 -5.74
N GLY A 59 21.79 5.06 -4.57
CA GLY A 59 22.45 6.16 -3.85
C GLY A 59 21.53 6.96 -2.93
N ASP A 60 20.23 6.70 -2.95
CA ASP A 60 19.25 7.34 -2.09
C ASP A 60 18.71 6.38 -1.01
N VAL A 61 18.75 6.85 0.23
CA VAL A 61 18.31 6.14 1.44
C VAL A 61 17.03 6.70 2.03
N HIS A 62 16.52 7.83 1.52
CA HIS A 62 15.35 8.48 2.08
C HIS A 62 14.08 7.71 1.70
N ASP A 63 13.50 7.00 2.67
CA ASP A 63 12.36 6.11 2.42
C ASP A 63 11.07 6.53 3.14
N ILE A 64 11.10 7.54 4.01
CA ILE A 64 9.94 7.97 4.79
C ILE A 64 8.77 8.34 3.87
N GLY A 65 9.02 9.17 2.86
CA GLY A 65 7.99 9.56 1.88
C GLY A 65 7.48 8.37 1.06
N LYS A 66 8.39 7.50 0.60
CA LYS A 66 8.06 6.26 -0.12
C LYS A 66 7.12 5.37 0.70
N ASN A 67 7.45 5.16 1.98
CA ASN A 67 6.69 4.31 2.88
C ASN A 67 5.30 4.89 3.15
N ILE A 68 5.19 6.22 3.34
CA ILE A 68 3.90 6.89 3.49
C ILE A 68 3.03 6.70 2.25
N VAL A 69 3.59 6.95 1.06
CA VAL A 69 2.86 6.76 -0.21
C VAL A 69 2.44 5.30 -0.38
N GLY A 70 3.31 4.34 -0.05
CA GLY A 70 2.99 2.92 -0.09
C GLY A 70 1.80 2.55 0.79
N VAL A 71 1.77 3.04 2.04
CA VAL A 71 0.65 2.82 2.96
C VAL A 71 -0.63 3.44 2.42
N VAL A 72 -0.58 4.69 1.92
CA VAL A 72 -1.76 5.39 1.38
C VAL A 72 -2.33 4.65 0.16
N LEU A 73 -1.48 4.16 -0.75
CA LEU A 73 -1.93 3.41 -1.92
C LEU A 73 -2.55 2.06 -1.52
N GLN A 74 -1.95 1.34 -0.57
CA GLN A 74 -2.54 0.10 -0.04
C GLN A 74 -3.91 0.34 0.62
N CYS A 75 -4.09 1.48 1.30
CA CYS A 75 -5.40 1.90 1.83
C CYS A 75 -6.46 2.10 0.74
N ASN A 76 -6.03 2.40 -0.49
CA ASN A 76 -6.87 2.64 -1.66
C ASN A 76 -6.91 1.42 -2.61
N ASN A 77 -6.70 0.22 -2.07
CA ASN A 77 -6.84 -1.04 -2.79
C ASN A 77 -5.86 -1.22 -3.97
N TYR A 78 -4.66 -0.66 -3.87
CA TYR A 78 -3.55 -0.96 -4.78
C TYR A 78 -2.65 -2.05 -4.20
N GLU A 79 -2.11 -2.89 -5.09
CA GLU A 79 -1.06 -3.85 -4.73
C GLU A 79 0.31 -3.17 -4.85
N ILE A 80 1.01 -3.00 -3.74
CA ILE A 80 2.31 -2.32 -3.70
C ILE A 80 3.44 -3.33 -3.48
N VAL A 81 4.39 -3.35 -4.41
CA VAL A 81 5.65 -4.11 -4.31
C VAL A 81 6.78 -3.13 -4.03
N ASP A 82 7.25 -3.10 -2.79
CA ASP A 82 8.35 -2.23 -2.37
C ASP A 82 9.70 -2.94 -2.56
N LEU A 83 10.62 -2.33 -3.32
CA LEU A 83 11.97 -2.84 -3.55
C LEU A 83 13.01 -2.30 -2.56
N GLY A 84 12.63 -1.37 -1.70
CA GLY A 84 13.49 -0.79 -0.67
C GLY A 84 14.27 0.45 -1.14
N VAL A 85 15.45 0.63 -0.54
CA VAL A 85 16.35 1.76 -0.80
C VAL A 85 17.54 1.36 -1.67
N MET A 86 18.22 2.34 -2.25
CA MET A 86 19.41 2.14 -3.08
C MET A 86 19.21 1.16 -4.26
N VAL A 87 18.03 1.14 -4.88
CA VAL A 87 17.69 0.16 -5.92
C VAL A 87 18.27 0.57 -7.28
N PRO A 88 19.09 -0.29 -7.94
CA PRO A 88 19.57 -0.04 -9.30
C PRO A 88 18.42 -0.06 -10.32
N ALA A 89 18.53 0.76 -11.37
CA ALA A 89 17.49 0.88 -12.40
C ALA A 89 17.19 -0.45 -13.13
N GLU A 90 18.20 -1.32 -13.30
CA GLU A 90 18.05 -2.64 -13.90
C GLU A 90 17.09 -3.53 -13.08
N LYS A 91 17.25 -3.52 -11.74
CA LYS A 91 16.43 -4.31 -10.81
C LYS A 91 14.96 -3.84 -10.78
N SER A 92 14.73 -2.54 -10.98
CA SER A 92 13.37 -1.99 -11.12
C SER A 92 12.71 -2.41 -12.44
N SER A 93 13.51 -2.57 -13.50
CA SER A 93 13.02 -2.92 -14.84
C SER A 93 12.63 -4.40 -14.96
N GLU A 94 13.34 -5.29 -14.27
CA GLU A 94 13.03 -6.73 -14.25
C GLU A 94 11.73 -7.06 -13.51
N ARG A 95 11.40 -6.29 -12.47
CA ARG A 95 10.19 -6.47 -11.66
C ARG A 95 8.96 -5.72 -12.19
N ARG A 96 9.00 -5.26 -13.44
CA ARG A 96 7.89 -4.53 -14.06
C ARG A 96 6.59 -5.33 -13.90
N VAL A 97 5.58 -4.66 -13.37
CA VAL A 97 4.23 -5.19 -13.26
C VAL A 97 3.74 -5.50 -14.68
N LYS A 98 3.54 -6.79 -14.98
CA LYS A 98 2.82 -7.26 -16.17
C LYS A 98 1.33 -7.21 -15.91
#